data_AF-A0A395NDL9-F1
#
_entry.id   AF-A0A395NDL9-F1
#
_cell.length_a   1.000
_cell.length_b   1.000
_cell.length_c   1.000
_cell.angle_alpha   90.00
_cell.angle_beta   90.00
_cell.angle_gamma   90.00
#
_symmetry.space_group_name_H-M   'P 1'
#
loop_
_entity.id
_entity.type
_entity.pdbx_description
1 polymer ?
#
loop_
_entity_poly.entity_id
_entity_poly.type
_entity_poly.pdbx_seq_one_letter_code
_entity_poly.pdbx_strand_id
1 'polypeptide(L)'
;MEDRRIHESALVSGDSNSDDDRAAKSERHVHWSQSVDEYQDSSNSDADLPLFSLPESMGDIGSVNRVWPKMRRTSSRALWRRSHRLRPRCTMAMLFMLIPLVFYLTVLWIREQDLDAKWRPDRESLLFSRKPLPAPLEKTWISSYKLPLRTKGRDIVDAEDHRFKLSSINWYGASDELFVPGGLDVQHRSAIAETIKKLGFNSVRLPYADELVMKNPVIEPRLVLANPDLEGLRALDVFEAVTTALTDAGLAVIINNHITRATWCCGADPCDAGWANDHLGPLCRVRQTEEEWIQHWETVMERFVHNPLVIGADLRNEVRGLWGTMPWPKWAAAAEKCGNRLLKMKSDWLIIVEGTESANDISAARDRPVRLDVDNRLVYSVHGYKWSGWGSWEGRFAQRSYKSFVKTMRRNWAYLLEVDIAPVWFGELGAPNDPSVGDVRYWKNLLKYLKSIDADFGYWALNPRKPKGNERESYSLMHDDWITPVLDYRMKDLLELMRQ
;
A
#
# COMPACT_ATOMS: atom_id res chain seq x y z
N MET A 1 49.45 -28.73 -37.01
CA MET A 1 48.94 -29.02 -38.36
C MET A 1 47.50 -28.52 -38.37
N GLU A 2 47.06 -27.49 -39.09
CA GLU A 2 47.59 -26.64 -40.16
C GLU A 2 46.50 -25.56 -40.35
N ASP A 3 46.69 -24.34 -39.84
CA ASP A 3 46.94 -23.07 -40.55
C ASP A 3 45.99 -22.66 -41.73
N ARG A 4 45.63 -21.36 -41.71
CA ARG A 4 45.11 -20.46 -42.80
C ARG A 4 43.59 -20.42 -43.08
N ARG A 5 42.96 -19.27 -43.41
CA ARG A 5 43.45 -17.95 -43.86
C ARG A 5 42.35 -16.88 -43.71
N ILE A 6 42.80 -15.65 -43.48
CA ILE A 6 42.08 -14.36 -43.56
C ILE A 6 41.87 -13.96 -45.03
N HIS A 7 40.80 -13.20 -45.33
CA HIS A 7 40.79 -12.24 -46.43
C HIS A 7 40.03 -10.96 -46.05
N GLU A 8 40.77 -9.84 -46.02
CA GLU A 8 40.27 -8.47 -46.13
C GLU A 8 40.00 -8.12 -47.61
N SER A 9 39.08 -7.17 -47.85
CA SER A 9 39.26 -6.12 -48.85
C SER A 9 38.31 -4.94 -48.60
N ALA A 10 38.92 -3.77 -48.40
CA ALA A 10 38.30 -2.44 -48.39
C ALA A 10 38.15 -1.86 -49.81
N LEU A 11 37.33 -0.80 -49.96
CA LEU A 11 37.38 0.33 -50.95
C LEU A 11 36.24 1.31 -50.51
N VAL A 12 36.46 2.55 -50.02
CA VAL A 12 36.88 3.83 -50.68
C VAL A 12 35.82 4.24 -51.73
N SER A 13 35.22 5.44 -51.87
CA SER A 13 35.46 6.86 -51.47
C SER A 13 34.29 7.75 -51.97
N GLY A 14 34.19 9.00 -51.47
CA GLY A 14 33.72 10.19 -52.22
C GLY A 14 32.43 10.83 -51.67
N ASP A 15 32.48 11.96 -50.97
CA ASP A 15 32.49 13.37 -51.47
C ASP A 15 31.23 13.72 -52.30
N SER A 16 30.56 14.87 -52.21
CA SER A 16 30.69 16.14 -51.48
C SER A 16 29.49 17.03 -51.92
N ASN A 17 29.28 18.17 -51.23
CA ASN A 17 28.58 19.40 -51.66
C ASN A 17 27.04 19.39 -51.82
N SER A 18 26.29 20.48 -51.60
CA SER A 18 26.46 21.81 -51.01
C SER A 18 25.11 22.53 -51.24
N ASP A 19 24.52 23.14 -50.20
CA ASP A 19 24.21 24.57 -50.08
C ASP A 19 22.95 25.15 -50.77
N ASP A 20 22.50 26.22 -50.09
CA ASP A 20 21.60 27.32 -50.47
C ASP A 20 20.07 27.16 -50.37
N ASP A 21 19.28 28.17 -49.95
CA ASP A 21 19.49 29.36 -49.09
C ASP A 21 18.08 29.98 -48.87
N ARG A 22 17.91 30.71 -47.75
CA ARG A 22 16.98 31.85 -47.47
C ARG A 22 15.54 31.92 -48.02
N ALA A 23 14.60 32.20 -47.10
CA ALA A 23 13.88 33.50 -47.06
C ALA A 23 13.05 33.70 -45.77
N ALA A 24 13.20 34.89 -45.19
CA ALA A 24 12.53 35.38 -43.99
C ALA A 24 11.10 35.89 -44.26
N LYS A 25 10.28 35.92 -43.20
CA LYS A 25 9.27 36.98 -42.98
C LYS A 25 8.94 37.13 -41.49
N SER A 26 9.03 38.39 -41.04
CA SER A 26 8.50 38.95 -39.79
C SER A 26 6.97 38.73 -39.72
N GLU A 27 6.24 38.83 -38.60
CA GLU A 27 6.23 39.86 -37.56
C GLU A 27 5.09 39.49 -36.58
N ARG A 28 5.32 39.58 -35.25
CA ARG A 28 4.52 40.39 -34.31
C ARG A 28 4.83 40.03 -32.84
N HIS A 29 5.37 41.04 -32.18
CA HIS A 29 5.46 41.18 -30.73
C HIS A 29 4.08 41.16 -30.08
N VAL A 30 3.96 40.40 -28.98
CA VAL A 30 3.02 40.70 -27.90
C VAL A 30 3.80 40.66 -26.60
N HIS A 31 4.07 41.85 -26.07
CA HIS A 31 4.54 42.05 -24.70
C HIS A 31 3.42 41.61 -23.73
N TRP A 32 3.71 40.67 -22.85
CA TRP A 32 3.01 40.55 -21.58
C TRP A 32 4.01 40.77 -20.46
N SER A 33 3.99 41.98 -19.89
CA SER A 33 4.59 42.26 -18.60
C SER A 33 3.73 41.57 -17.53
N GLN A 34 4.28 40.54 -16.89
CA GLN A 34 3.75 40.06 -15.62
C GLN A 34 4.76 40.39 -14.54
N SER A 35 4.33 41.29 -13.67
CA SER A 35 4.95 41.64 -12.41
C SER A 35 5.26 40.37 -11.62
N VAL A 36 6.52 40.27 -11.22
CA VAL A 36 7.00 39.29 -10.27
C VAL A 36 6.56 39.78 -8.90
N ASP A 37 5.43 39.27 -8.40
CA ASP A 37 5.11 39.40 -6.98
C ASP A 37 5.77 38.24 -6.23
N GLU A 38 6.84 38.59 -5.51
CA GLU A 38 7.52 37.76 -4.53
C GLU A 38 6.53 37.34 -3.43
N TYR A 39 6.17 36.05 -3.41
CA TYR A 39 5.70 35.43 -2.17
C TYR A 39 6.92 35.02 -1.35
N GLN A 40 7.39 35.95 -0.52
CA GLN A 40 8.27 35.64 0.62
C GLN A 40 7.50 34.78 1.61
N ASP A 41 7.83 33.49 1.68
CA ASP A 41 7.41 32.62 2.78
C ASP A 41 8.37 32.85 3.96
N SER A 42 8.01 33.77 4.83
CA SER A 42 8.67 34.03 6.10
C SER A 42 8.12 33.09 7.17
N SER A 43 8.81 31.99 7.46
CA SER A 43 8.93 31.44 8.82
C SER A 43 9.88 30.25 8.84
N ASN A 44 11.17 30.58 8.79
CA ASN A 44 12.22 29.70 9.27
C ASN A 44 12.47 30.06 10.74
N SER A 45 11.75 29.44 11.65
CA SER A 45 12.12 29.32 13.06
C SER A 45 11.32 28.19 13.69
N ASP A 46 12.04 27.35 14.43
CA ASP A 46 11.58 26.34 15.40
C ASP A 46 11.95 24.91 14.99
N ALA A 47 13.26 24.71 14.87
CA ALA A 47 13.89 23.52 15.40
C ALA A 47 13.71 23.50 16.93
N ASP A 48 13.61 22.29 17.50
CA ASP A 48 13.51 21.96 18.92
C ASP A 48 12.15 22.17 19.60
N LEU A 49 11.40 21.07 19.74
CA LEU A 49 10.33 20.96 20.75
C LEU A 49 10.63 19.78 21.69
N PRO A 50 10.72 20.01 23.02
CA PRO A 50 11.09 18.98 23.99
C PRO A 50 9.92 18.10 24.46
N LEU A 51 10.32 17.00 25.12
CA LEU A 51 9.53 15.90 25.69
C LEU A 51 8.51 16.32 26.79
N PHE A 52 7.31 15.72 26.69
CA PHE A 52 6.29 15.35 27.72
C PHE A 52 5.96 16.20 28.97
N SER A 53 4.64 16.33 29.22
CA SER A 53 4.01 16.27 30.56
C SER A 53 2.49 15.95 30.48
N LEU A 54 2.00 15.00 31.30
CA LEU A 54 0.58 14.63 31.52
C LEU A 54 -0.08 15.48 32.62
N PRO A 55 -1.43 15.47 32.74
CA PRO A 55 -2.03 15.48 34.08
C PRO A 55 -3.22 14.53 34.31
N GLU A 56 -3.35 14.13 35.58
CA GLU A 56 -4.37 13.27 36.20
C GLU A 56 -5.68 13.99 36.60
N SER A 57 -6.74 13.16 36.69
CA SER A 57 -7.95 13.14 37.55
C SER A 57 -8.59 14.38 38.18
N MET A 58 -9.93 14.42 38.13
CA MET A 58 -10.94 14.65 39.21
C MET A 58 -12.33 14.51 38.53
N GLY A 59 -13.43 13.99 39.07
CA GLY A 59 -13.94 13.84 40.44
C GLY A 59 -15.45 14.22 40.39
N ASP A 60 -16.31 13.40 41.03
CA ASP A 60 -17.79 13.38 41.05
C ASP A 60 -18.57 14.70 41.17
N ILE A 61 -19.89 14.67 40.85
CA ILE A 61 -21.02 15.12 41.71
C ILE A 61 -22.41 14.83 41.06
N GLY A 62 -23.26 14.10 41.79
CA GLY A 62 -24.59 14.61 42.20
C GLY A 62 -25.85 14.26 41.41
N SER A 63 -26.61 13.28 41.92
CA SER A 63 -28.01 12.97 41.56
C SER A 63 -29.03 14.00 42.07
N VAL A 64 -30.09 14.31 41.31
CA VAL A 64 -31.35 14.86 41.86
C VAL A 64 -32.57 14.31 41.12
N ASN A 65 -33.46 13.65 41.87
CA ASN A 65 -34.80 13.21 41.50
C ASN A 65 -35.77 14.40 41.29
N ARG A 66 -36.66 14.34 40.28
CA ARG A 66 -37.89 15.14 40.27
C ARG A 66 -39.14 14.35 39.87
N VAL A 67 -40.12 14.54 40.73
CA VAL A 67 -41.45 13.96 40.83
C VAL A 67 -42.40 14.54 39.77
N TRP A 68 -43.26 13.69 39.21
CA TRP A 68 -44.36 14.06 38.31
C TRP A 68 -45.65 14.40 39.09
N PRO A 69 -46.43 15.41 38.66
CA PRO A 69 -47.85 15.47 38.98
C PRO A 69 -48.78 15.42 37.76
N LYS A 70 -49.95 14.86 38.04
CA LYS A 70 -51.02 14.39 37.15
C LYS A 70 -51.69 15.48 36.31
N MET A 71 -52.03 15.10 35.09
CA MET A 71 -52.82 15.84 34.11
C MET A 71 -54.32 15.73 34.43
N ARG A 72 -55.01 16.87 34.61
CA ARG A 72 -56.48 16.96 34.66
C ARG A 72 -57.02 17.41 33.30
N ARG A 73 -57.99 16.65 32.77
CA ARG A 73 -58.82 17.01 31.61
C ARG A 73 -59.97 17.91 32.06
N THR A 74 -60.16 19.04 31.40
CA THR A 74 -61.45 19.72 31.32
C THR A 74 -61.68 20.17 29.89
N SER A 75 -62.87 19.85 29.38
CA SER A 75 -63.37 20.18 28.06
C SER A 75 -64.02 21.57 28.07
N SER A 76 -63.93 22.27 26.94
CA SER A 76 -65.04 23.10 26.45
C SER A 76 -64.82 23.45 24.97
N ARG A 77 -65.89 23.31 24.22
CA ARG A 77 -66.01 23.52 22.78
C ARG A 77 -66.21 25.00 22.46
N ALA A 78 -65.95 25.30 21.18
CA ALA A 78 -66.46 26.39 20.36
C ALA A 78 -65.65 27.70 20.37
N LEU A 79 -65.06 28.03 19.21
CA LEU A 79 -65.62 29.07 18.35
C LEU A 79 -65.03 29.02 16.94
N TRP A 80 -65.91 29.34 16.00
CA TRP A 80 -65.78 29.20 14.56
C TRP A 80 -64.92 30.30 13.93
N ARG A 81 -64.30 29.94 12.79
CA ARG A 81 -63.87 30.79 11.67
C ARG A 81 -62.84 31.90 11.94
N ARG A 82 -61.61 31.60 11.55
CA ARG A 82 -60.77 32.54 10.80
C ARG A 82 -59.98 31.78 9.74
N SER A 83 -60.37 31.93 8.48
CA SER A 83 -59.49 31.59 7.36
C SER A 83 -58.39 32.66 7.28
N HIS A 84 -57.24 32.37 7.88
CA HIS A 84 -56.00 33.02 7.49
C HIS A 84 -55.05 31.95 6.93
N ARG A 85 -54.88 32.06 5.61
CA ARG A 85 -53.79 31.52 4.79
C ARG A 85 -52.63 30.95 5.61
N LEU A 86 -52.50 29.63 5.66
CA LEU A 86 -51.22 28.99 5.94
C LEU A 86 -50.30 29.21 4.72
N ARG A 87 -49.44 30.21 4.82
CA ARG A 87 -48.24 30.42 3.98
C ARG A 87 -47.17 31.07 4.89
N PRO A 88 -45.87 30.88 4.61
CA PRO A 88 -45.12 29.71 5.06
C PRO A 88 -43.98 30.17 5.97
N ARG A 89 -44.08 29.97 7.29
CA ARG A 89 -42.96 30.30 8.20
C ARG A 89 -41.88 29.23 8.23
N CYS A 90 -42.20 27.99 7.86
CA CYS A 90 -41.21 26.92 7.71
C CYS A 90 -40.25 27.13 6.52
N THR A 91 -40.65 27.82 5.45
CA THR A 91 -39.79 28.00 4.26
C THR A 91 -38.64 28.97 4.51
N MET A 92 -38.85 30.03 5.30
CA MET A 92 -37.81 31.04 5.54
C MET A 92 -36.73 30.51 6.49
N ALA A 93 -37.11 29.79 7.55
CA ALA A 93 -36.15 29.14 8.46
C ALA A 93 -35.37 28.00 7.77
N MET A 94 -36.01 27.23 6.89
CA MET A 94 -35.30 26.25 6.05
C MET A 94 -34.32 26.93 5.08
N LEU A 95 -34.69 28.05 4.47
CA LEU A 95 -33.78 28.85 3.61
C LEU A 95 -32.55 29.36 4.38
N PHE A 96 -32.70 29.78 5.64
CA PHE A 96 -31.57 30.21 6.47
C PHE A 96 -30.64 29.06 6.89
N MET A 97 -31.13 27.82 6.98
CA MET A 97 -30.29 26.63 7.22
C MET A 97 -29.65 26.10 5.92
N LEU A 98 -30.31 26.33 4.78
CA LEU A 98 -29.83 25.90 3.46
C LEU A 98 -28.64 26.73 2.96
N ILE A 99 -28.59 28.04 3.23
CA ILE A 99 -27.49 28.88 2.75
C ILE A 99 -26.13 28.46 3.33
N PRO A 100 -25.97 28.26 4.66
CA PRO A 100 -24.71 27.76 5.23
C PRO A 100 -24.37 26.35 4.74
N LEU A 101 -25.38 25.48 4.59
CA LEU A 101 -25.18 24.13 4.07
C LEU A 101 -24.68 24.15 2.62
N VAL A 102 -25.32 24.95 1.75
CA VAL A 102 -24.90 25.11 0.36
C VAL A 102 -23.51 25.71 0.30
N PHE A 103 -23.22 26.77 1.06
CA PHE A 103 -21.88 27.36 1.14
C PHE A 103 -20.83 26.32 1.59
N TYR A 104 -21.12 25.56 2.64
CA TYR A 104 -20.24 24.49 3.13
C TYR A 104 -20.00 23.42 2.07
N LEU A 105 -21.06 22.93 1.42
CA LEU A 105 -20.96 21.94 0.34
C LEU A 105 -20.19 22.49 -0.87
N THR A 106 -20.36 23.77 -1.21
CA THR A 106 -19.59 24.43 -2.26
C THR A 106 -18.11 24.52 -1.90
N VAL A 107 -17.76 24.87 -0.66
CA VAL A 107 -16.37 24.89 -0.19
C VAL A 107 -15.77 23.48 -0.22
N LEU A 108 -16.50 22.46 0.23
CA LEU A 108 -16.05 21.07 0.14
C LEU A 108 -15.83 20.67 -1.32
N TRP A 109 -16.76 21.00 -2.21
CA TRP A 109 -16.66 20.69 -3.62
C TRP A 109 -15.45 21.35 -4.29
N ILE A 110 -15.21 22.66 -4.04
CA ILE A 110 -14.03 23.36 -4.56
C ILE A 110 -12.75 22.70 -4.05
N ARG A 111 -12.68 22.36 -2.75
CA ARG A 111 -11.51 21.69 -2.17
C ARG A 111 -11.25 20.32 -2.79
N GLU A 112 -12.30 19.56 -3.09
CA GLU A 112 -12.18 18.28 -3.79
C GLU A 112 -11.71 18.48 -5.24
N GLN A 113 -12.22 19.50 -5.95
CA GLN A 113 -11.73 19.83 -7.29
C GLN A 113 -10.25 20.22 -7.32
N ASP A 114 -9.79 20.99 -6.33
CA ASP A 114 -8.37 21.36 -6.23
C ASP A 114 -7.47 20.14 -5.98
N LEU A 115 -7.98 19.15 -5.24
CA LEU A 115 -7.25 17.89 -4.97
C LEU A 115 -7.25 16.96 -6.18
N ASP A 116 -8.32 16.95 -6.96
CA ASP A 116 -8.46 16.13 -8.17
C ASP A 116 -7.86 16.79 -9.42
N ALA A 117 -7.44 18.06 -9.32
CA ALA A 117 -6.73 18.74 -10.37
C ALA A 117 -5.49 17.97 -10.82
N LYS A 118 -5.25 17.91 -12.13
CA LYS A 118 -4.12 17.18 -12.72
C LYS A 118 -2.80 17.81 -12.29
N TRP A 119 -1.90 17.01 -11.74
CA TRP A 119 -0.55 17.45 -11.40
C TRP A 119 0.37 17.43 -12.62
N ARG A 120 1.34 18.35 -12.66
CA ARG A 120 2.38 18.39 -13.69
C ARG A 120 3.72 17.97 -13.09
N PRO A 121 4.43 17.00 -13.70
CA PRO A 121 5.75 16.59 -13.26
C PRO A 121 6.74 17.74 -13.09
N ASP A 122 7.46 17.73 -11.98
CA ASP A 122 8.59 18.63 -11.78
C ASP A 122 9.75 18.31 -12.74
N ARG A 123 10.69 19.25 -12.87
CA ARG A 123 11.81 19.14 -13.80
C ARG A 123 12.68 17.91 -13.53
N GLU A 124 12.91 17.55 -12.27
CA GLU A 124 13.76 16.41 -11.93
C GLU A 124 13.10 15.09 -12.32
N SER A 125 11.80 14.97 -12.07
CA SER A 125 10.99 13.82 -12.48
C SER A 125 10.99 13.65 -14.01
N LEU A 126 10.90 14.75 -14.77
CA LEU A 126 11.01 14.73 -16.24
C LEU A 126 12.41 14.38 -16.75
N LEU A 127 13.46 14.77 -16.02
CA LEU A 127 14.83 14.41 -16.38
C LEU A 127 15.12 12.94 -16.05
N PHE A 128 14.58 12.44 -14.94
CA PHE A 128 14.69 11.04 -14.55
C PHE A 128 14.07 10.11 -15.60
N SER A 129 12.86 10.43 -16.09
CA SER A 129 12.15 9.61 -17.08
C SER A 129 12.87 9.46 -18.43
N ARG A 130 13.94 10.23 -18.67
CA ARG A 130 14.73 10.22 -19.91
C ARG A 130 16.07 9.53 -19.77
N LYS A 131 16.42 9.09 -18.56
CA LYS A 131 17.69 8.41 -18.26
C LYS A 131 17.44 6.92 -18.04
N PRO A 132 18.42 6.06 -18.36
CA PRO A 132 18.34 4.67 -17.96
C PRO A 132 18.34 4.55 -16.43
N LEU A 133 17.72 3.47 -15.93
CA LEU A 133 17.78 3.15 -14.51
C LEU A 133 19.23 2.96 -14.06
N PRO A 134 19.63 3.53 -12.91
CA PRO A 134 20.93 3.24 -12.32
C PRO A 134 20.99 1.76 -11.92
N ALA A 135 22.19 1.18 -11.97
CA ALA A 135 22.40 -0.18 -11.49
C ALA A 135 21.98 -0.30 -10.00
N PRO A 136 21.32 -1.40 -9.62
CA PRO A 136 21.05 -1.71 -8.23
C PRO A 136 22.33 -1.80 -7.38
N LEU A 137 22.18 -1.65 -6.06
CA LEU A 137 23.31 -1.69 -5.13
C LEU A 137 23.56 -3.12 -4.65
N GLU A 138 24.75 -3.67 -4.88
CA GLU A 138 25.05 -5.06 -4.48
C GLU A 138 24.91 -5.30 -2.96
N LYS A 139 25.19 -4.28 -2.15
CA LYS A 139 25.06 -4.33 -0.68
C LYS A 139 23.61 -4.49 -0.19
N THR A 140 22.60 -4.25 -1.03
CA THR A 140 21.18 -4.39 -0.65
C THR A 140 20.64 -5.80 -0.92
N TRP A 141 21.40 -6.64 -1.63
CA TRP A 141 20.99 -8.01 -1.94
C TRP A 141 21.09 -8.93 -0.75
N ILE A 142 20.09 -9.79 -0.57
CA ILE A 142 20.05 -10.78 0.52
C ILE A 142 21.24 -11.75 0.49
N SER A 143 21.86 -11.97 -0.68
CA SER A 143 23.09 -12.76 -0.84
C SER A 143 24.30 -12.15 -0.13
N SER A 144 24.26 -10.86 0.20
CA SER A 144 25.29 -10.14 0.95
C SER A 144 25.10 -10.24 2.47
N TYR A 145 24.09 -10.97 2.94
CA TYR A 145 23.71 -11.12 4.36
C TYR A 145 23.76 -12.58 4.78
N LYS A 146 23.93 -12.82 6.08
CA LYS A 146 23.94 -14.17 6.66
C LYS A 146 22.58 -14.55 7.23
N LEU A 147 21.90 -15.49 6.57
CA LEU A 147 20.60 -15.99 7.01
C LEU A 147 20.70 -16.88 8.27
N PRO A 148 19.61 -17.04 9.04
CA PRO A 148 18.28 -16.45 8.86
C PRO A 148 18.21 -14.98 9.30
N LEU A 149 17.23 -14.26 8.76
CA LEU A 149 16.88 -12.93 9.27
C LEU A 149 16.19 -13.05 10.63
N ARG A 150 16.26 -11.98 11.43
CA ARG A 150 15.56 -11.84 12.72
C ARG A 150 15.29 -10.38 13.01
N THR A 151 14.50 -10.10 14.04
CA THR A 151 14.27 -8.74 14.51
C THR A 151 15.22 -8.37 15.64
N LYS A 152 15.58 -7.10 15.73
CA LYS A 152 16.38 -6.54 16.83
C LYS A 152 16.03 -5.07 16.99
N GLY A 153 15.38 -4.73 18.10
CA GLY A 153 14.82 -3.39 18.28
C GLY A 153 13.89 -3.04 17.12
N ARG A 154 14.10 -1.88 16.50
CA ARG A 154 13.36 -1.40 15.34
C ARG A 154 13.72 -2.02 13.99
N ASP A 155 14.77 -2.84 13.92
CA ASP A 155 15.33 -3.30 12.65
C ASP A 155 15.15 -4.79 12.40
N ILE A 156 15.06 -5.16 11.11
CA ILE A 156 15.32 -6.51 10.65
C ILE A 156 16.82 -6.63 10.41
N VAL A 157 17.44 -7.65 10.98
CA VAL A 157 18.87 -7.90 10.91
C VAL A 157 19.16 -9.33 10.47
N ASP A 158 20.34 -9.54 9.91
CA ASP A 158 20.86 -10.87 9.62
C ASP A 158 21.45 -11.54 10.89
N ALA A 159 21.99 -12.75 10.74
CA ALA A 159 22.60 -13.51 11.83
C ALA A 159 23.85 -12.85 12.42
N GLU A 160 24.43 -11.85 11.76
CA GLU A 160 25.59 -11.07 12.21
C GLU A 160 25.20 -9.65 12.68
N ASP A 161 23.91 -9.40 12.91
CA ASP A 161 23.35 -8.10 13.31
C ASP A 161 23.47 -6.98 12.25
N HIS A 162 23.74 -7.31 10.98
CA HIS A 162 23.68 -6.33 9.90
C HIS A 162 22.22 -6.05 9.53
N ARG A 163 21.84 -4.76 9.51
CA ARG A 163 20.49 -4.32 9.14
C ARG A 163 20.17 -4.66 7.69
N PHE A 164 19.12 -5.45 7.50
CA PHE A 164 18.54 -5.75 6.20
C PHE A 164 17.26 -4.93 6.00
N LYS A 165 17.36 -3.85 5.21
CA LYS A 165 16.22 -3.00 4.87
C LYS A 165 15.35 -3.68 3.80
N LEU A 166 14.07 -3.90 4.09
CA LEU A 166 13.11 -4.37 3.10
C LEU A 166 12.76 -3.25 2.11
N SER A 167 13.14 -3.45 0.85
CA SER A 167 12.72 -2.66 -0.30
C SER A 167 11.87 -3.58 -1.18
N SER A 168 10.60 -3.70 -0.82
CA SER A 168 9.67 -4.67 -1.39
C SER A 168 8.86 -4.12 -2.56
N ILE A 169 8.44 -5.01 -3.45
CA ILE A 169 7.35 -4.77 -4.42
C ILE A 169 6.28 -5.85 -4.30
N ASN A 170 5.03 -5.49 -4.55
CA ASN A 170 3.90 -6.43 -4.56
C ASN A 170 3.70 -7.00 -5.97
N TRP A 171 3.67 -8.33 -6.10
CA TRP A 171 3.32 -9.04 -7.34
C TRP A 171 2.07 -9.90 -7.12
N TYR A 172 0.90 -9.34 -7.43
CA TYR A 172 -0.38 -9.98 -7.16
C TYR A 172 -0.86 -10.88 -8.32
N GLY A 173 -1.96 -11.59 -8.10
CA GLY A 173 -2.67 -12.37 -9.12
C GLY A 173 -3.14 -13.73 -8.60
N ALA A 174 -2.33 -14.39 -7.78
CA ALA A 174 -2.74 -15.63 -7.09
C ALA A 174 -3.81 -15.36 -6.02
N SER A 175 -3.93 -14.12 -5.55
CA SER A 175 -5.05 -13.61 -4.75
C SER A 175 -6.34 -13.40 -5.54
N ASP A 176 -6.27 -13.34 -6.87
CA ASP A 176 -7.36 -12.88 -7.72
C ASP A 176 -8.06 -14.06 -8.40
N GLU A 177 -9.14 -13.78 -9.15
CA GLU A 177 -10.07 -14.79 -9.69
C GLU A 177 -9.45 -15.84 -10.63
N LEU A 178 -8.21 -15.63 -11.09
CA LEU A 178 -7.49 -16.56 -11.96
C LEU A 178 -6.53 -17.50 -11.21
N PHE A 179 -6.34 -17.30 -9.90
CA PHE A 179 -5.49 -18.13 -9.04
C PHE A 179 -4.03 -18.28 -9.50
N VAL A 180 -3.52 -17.30 -10.24
CA VAL A 180 -2.17 -17.35 -10.83
C VAL A 180 -1.50 -15.97 -10.74
N PRO A 181 -0.22 -15.86 -10.32
CA PRO A 181 0.50 -14.59 -10.38
C PRO A 181 0.43 -13.99 -11.78
N GLY A 182 0.19 -12.68 -11.89
CA GLY A 182 -0.01 -12.06 -13.19
C GLY A 182 1.24 -12.14 -14.08
N GLY A 183 1.03 -12.19 -15.40
CA GLY A 183 2.09 -12.03 -16.39
C GLY A 183 2.75 -13.32 -16.88
N LEU A 184 2.41 -14.48 -16.33
CA LEU A 184 2.96 -15.76 -16.77
C LEU A 184 2.50 -16.18 -18.18
N ASP A 185 1.46 -15.55 -18.70
CA ASP A 185 0.99 -15.65 -20.07
C ASP A 185 1.82 -14.79 -21.04
N VAL A 186 2.51 -13.77 -20.53
CA VAL A 186 3.27 -12.79 -21.33
C VAL A 186 4.78 -13.03 -21.24
N GLN A 187 5.30 -13.35 -20.06
CA GLN A 187 6.74 -13.54 -19.82
C GLN A 187 7.06 -14.73 -18.94
N HIS A 188 8.27 -15.27 -19.12
CA HIS A 188 8.80 -16.30 -18.24
C HIS A 188 9.00 -15.73 -16.82
N ARG A 189 8.58 -16.46 -15.79
CA ARG A 189 8.65 -16.04 -14.38
C ARG A 189 10.04 -15.57 -13.95
N SER A 190 11.11 -16.20 -14.45
CA SER A 190 12.50 -15.80 -14.16
C SER A 190 12.85 -14.45 -14.79
N ALA A 191 12.31 -14.11 -15.96
CA ALA A 191 12.55 -12.80 -16.57
C ALA A 191 11.85 -11.68 -15.79
N ILE A 192 10.66 -11.95 -15.25
CA ILE A 192 9.96 -11.04 -14.35
C ILE A 192 10.76 -10.86 -13.05
N ALA A 193 11.23 -11.95 -12.43
CA ALA A 193 12.07 -11.92 -11.23
C ALA A 193 13.36 -11.11 -11.43
N GLU A 194 14.09 -11.34 -12.52
CA GLU A 194 15.28 -10.55 -12.89
C GLU A 194 14.95 -9.08 -13.14
N THR A 195 13.76 -8.77 -13.64
CA THR A 195 13.32 -7.39 -13.83
C THR A 195 13.05 -6.70 -12.50
N ILE A 196 12.41 -7.38 -11.55
CA ILE A 196 12.23 -6.86 -10.17
C ILE A 196 13.59 -6.51 -9.56
N LYS A 197 14.59 -7.39 -9.72
CA LYS A 197 15.96 -7.13 -9.28
C LYS A 197 16.57 -5.92 -10.01
N LYS A 198 16.41 -5.78 -11.33
CA LYS A 198 16.90 -4.62 -12.09
C LYS A 198 16.26 -3.29 -11.65
N LEU A 199 15.02 -3.32 -11.15
CA LEU A 199 14.35 -2.14 -10.57
C LEU A 199 14.97 -1.70 -9.23
N GLY A 200 15.75 -2.57 -8.58
CA GLY A 200 16.43 -2.29 -7.32
C GLY A 200 15.75 -2.89 -6.09
N PHE A 201 14.56 -3.48 -6.23
CA PHE A 201 13.86 -4.15 -5.13
C PHE A 201 14.61 -5.42 -4.71
N ASN A 202 14.78 -5.62 -3.41
CA ASN A 202 15.47 -6.79 -2.84
C ASN A 202 14.50 -7.83 -2.26
N SER A 203 13.21 -7.52 -2.23
CA SER A 203 12.16 -8.39 -1.71
C SER A 203 10.85 -8.29 -2.49
N VAL A 204 10.03 -9.34 -2.42
CA VAL A 204 8.70 -9.41 -3.05
C VAL A 204 7.66 -9.84 -2.01
N ARG A 205 6.59 -9.06 -1.88
CA ARG A 205 5.35 -9.48 -1.22
C ARG A 205 4.50 -10.20 -2.26
N LEU A 206 4.17 -11.47 -1.99
CA LEU A 206 3.49 -12.35 -2.94
C LEU A 206 2.09 -12.76 -2.41
N PRO A 207 1.03 -12.01 -2.80
CA PRO A 207 -0.35 -12.28 -2.42
C PRO A 207 -0.91 -13.61 -2.94
N TYR A 208 -1.63 -14.33 -2.07
CA TYR A 208 -2.50 -15.47 -2.43
C TYR A 208 -3.87 -15.36 -1.75
N ALA A 209 -4.87 -16.09 -2.25
CA ALA A 209 -6.20 -16.18 -1.63
C ALA A 209 -6.40 -17.53 -0.91
N ASP A 210 -7.15 -17.56 0.19
CA ASP A 210 -7.52 -18.84 0.82
C ASP A 210 -8.31 -19.74 -0.14
N GLU A 211 -9.18 -19.16 -0.97
CA GLU A 211 -9.91 -19.90 -2.01
C GLU A 211 -8.98 -20.61 -3.01
N LEU A 212 -7.77 -20.08 -3.25
CA LEU A 212 -6.75 -20.75 -4.04
C LEU A 212 -6.35 -22.07 -3.38
N VAL A 213 -6.12 -22.06 -2.07
CA VAL A 213 -5.72 -23.25 -1.30
C VAL A 213 -6.86 -24.27 -1.26
N MET A 214 -8.09 -23.80 -1.02
CA MET A 214 -9.27 -24.66 -0.96
C MET A 214 -9.57 -25.38 -2.28
N LYS A 215 -9.49 -24.65 -3.40
CA LYS A 215 -9.81 -25.21 -4.72
C LYS A 215 -8.62 -25.88 -5.38
N ASN A 216 -7.46 -25.22 -5.27
CA ASN A 216 -6.21 -25.56 -5.93
C ASN A 216 -6.42 -26.05 -7.38
N PRO A 217 -7.08 -25.26 -8.26
CA PRO A 217 -7.45 -25.74 -9.58
C PRO A 217 -6.22 -25.98 -10.46
N VAL A 218 -6.36 -26.81 -11.50
CA VAL A 218 -5.38 -26.85 -12.60
C VAL A 218 -5.45 -25.52 -13.33
N ILE A 219 -4.29 -24.87 -13.53
CA ILE A 219 -4.23 -23.58 -14.23
C ILE A 219 -4.38 -23.80 -15.73
N GLU A 220 -5.23 -22.98 -16.36
CA GLU A 220 -5.45 -23.04 -17.80
C GLU A 220 -4.15 -22.74 -18.56
N PRO A 221 -3.77 -23.53 -19.60
CA PRO A 221 -2.52 -23.35 -20.34
C PRO A 221 -2.28 -21.91 -20.83
N ARG A 222 -3.34 -21.22 -21.27
CA ARG A 222 -3.24 -19.83 -21.75
C ARG A 222 -2.73 -18.84 -20.70
N LEU A 223 -2.90 -19.14 -19.41
CA LEU A 223 -2.48 -18.27 -18.30
C LEU A 223 -0.99 -18.42 -17.97
N VAL A 224 -0.34 -19.44 -18.51
CA VAL A 224 1.08 -19.75 -18.31
C VAL A 224 1.79 -19.92 -19.65
N LEU A 225 1.29 -19.30 -20.72
CA LEU A 225 1.76 -19.48 -22.10
C LEU A 225 3.28 -19.25 -22.27
N ALA A 226 3.86 -18.31 -21.51
CA ALA A 226 5.30 -18.03 -21.55
C ALA A 226 6.12 -18.93 -20.60
N ASN A 227 5.47 -19.87 -19.91
CA ASN A 227 6.02 -20.81 -18.93
C ASN A 227 5.50 -22.24 -19.22
N PRO A 228 5.90 -22.86 -20.35
CA PRO A 228 5.34 -24.13 -20.80
C PRO A 228 5.55 -25.29 -19.83
N ASP A 229 6.55 -25.19 -18.95
CA ASP A 229 6.80 -26.17 -17.89
C ASP A 229 5.74 -26.16 -16.78
N LEU A 230 4.91 -25.11 -16.71
CA LEU A 230 3.82 -24.97 -15.74
C LEU A 230 2.47 -25.43 -16.29
N GLU A 231 2.40 -25.83 -17.56
CA GLU A 231 1.16 -26.27 -18.19
C GLU A 231 0.60 -27.52 -17.47
N GLY A 232 -0.69 -27.45 -17.10
CA GLY A 232 -1.37 -28.56 -16.42
C GLY A 232 -1.04 -28.70 -14.93
N LEU A 233 -0.19 -27.84 -14.37
CA LEU A 233 0.06 -27.80 -12.92
C LEU A 233 -1.10 -27.15 -12.16
N ARG A 234 -1.21 -27.49 -10.87
CA ARG A 234 -2.22 -26.90 -9.98
C ARG A 234 -1.74 -25.55 -9.47
N ALA A 235 -2.67 -24.68 -9.08
CA ALA A 235 -2.42 -23.31 -8.67
C ALA A 235 -1.33 -23.17 -7.59
N LEU A 236 -1.31 -24.06 -6.59
CA LEU A 236 -0.27 -24.07 -5.55
C LEU A 236 1.12 -24.45 -6.09
N ASP A 237 1.19 -25.36 -7.06
CA ASP A 237 2.46 -25.78 -7.67
C ASP A 237 3.00 -24.65 -8.58
N VAL A 238 2.11 -23.93 -9.26
CA VAL A 238 2.46 -22.72 -10.01
C VAL A 238 2.95 -21.60 -9.08
N PHE A 239 2.27 -21.39 -7.95
CA PHE A 239 2.67 -20.41 -6.93
C PHE A 239 4.04 -20.74 -6.32
N GLU A 240 4.31 -22.02 -6.06
CA GLU A 240 5.62 -22.51 -5.62
C GLU A 240 6.70 -22.27 -6.68
N ALA A 241 6.43 -22.58 -7.96
CA ALA A 241 7.39 -22.37 -9.05
C ALA A 241 7.73 -20.88 -9.26
N VAL A 242 6.77 -19.98 -9.08
CA VAL A 242 6.99 -18.52 -9.10
C VAL A 242 7.82 -18.08 -7.90
N THR A 243 7.52 -18.58 -6.70
CA THR A 243 8.29 -18.29 -5.49
C THR A 243 9.74 -18.74 -5.65
N THR A 244 9.97 -19.95 -6.17
CA THR A 244 11.30 -20.47 -6.45
C THR A 244 12.05 -19.60 -7.46
N ALA A 245 11.40 -19.16 -8.54
CA ALA A 245 12.02 -18.27 -9.52
C ALA A 245 12.44 -16.91 -8.93
N LEU A 246 11.67 -16.36 -7.99
CA LEU A 246 12.04 -15.16 -7.24
C LEU A 246 13.28 -15.40 -6.37
N THR A 247 13.30 -16.51 -5.63
CA THR A 247 14.44 -16.83 -4.75
C THR A 247 15.69 -17.20 -5.54
N ASP A 248 15.58 -17.86 -6.69
CA ASP A 248 16.70 -18.16 -7.58
C ASP A 248 17.34 -16.89 -8.15
N ALA A 249 16.53 -15.85 -8.38
CA ALA A 249 17.03 -14.51 -8.76
C ALA A 249 17.72 -13.78 -7.58
N GLY A 250 17.66 -14.33 -6.37
CA GLY A 250 18.22 -13.73 -5.16
C GLY A 250 17.33 -12.67 -4.51
N LEU A 251 16.01 -12.76 -4.70
CA LEU A 251 15.02 -11.91 -4.02
C LEU A 251 14.51 -12.59 -2.76
N ALA A 252 14.37 -11.84 -1.68
CA ALA A 252 13.64 -12.32 -0.51
C ALA A 252 12.13 -12.36 -0.81
N VAL A 253 11.43 -13.39 -0.36
CA VAL A 253 9.99 -13.53 -0.58
C VAL A 253 9.23 -13.54 0.73
N ILE A 254 8.19 -12.72 0.79
CA ILE A 254 7.21 -12.65 1.87
C ILE A 254 5.89 -13.15 1.28
N ILE A 255 5.41 -14.29 1.78
CA ILE A 255 4.11 -14.81 1.37
C ILE A 255 3.03 -14.03 2.10
N ASN A 256 1.97 -13.62 1.40
CA ASN A 256 0.89 -12.82 1.97
C ASN A 256 -0.48 -13.48 1.75
N ASN A 257 -1.19 -13.77 2.84
CA ASN A 257 -2.60 -14.16 2.77
C ASN A 257 -3.44 -12.90 2.56
N HIS A 258 -3.84 -12.68 1.32
CA HIS A 258 -4.35 -11.39 0.89
C HIS A 258 -5.86 -11.25 1.02
N ILE A 259 -6.58 -12.35 0.80
CA ILE A 259 -8.03 -12.34 0.75
C ILE A 259 -8.58 -13.77 0.95
N THR A 260 -9.80 -13.90 1.45
CA THR A 260 -10.42 -15.22 1.60
C THR A 260 -11.01 -15.66 0.28
N ARG A 261 -11.84 -14.82 -0.33
CA ARG A 261 -12.42 -15.05 -1.65
C ARG A 261 -11.49 -14.52 -2.73
N ALA A 262 -11.18 -15.33 -3.74
CA ALA A 262 -10.38 -14.87 -4.86
C ALA A 262 -11.14 -13.81 -5.69
N THR A 263 -10.61 -12.59 -5.66
CA THR A 263 -11.09 -11.41 -6.39
C THR A 263 -10.04 -10.30 -6.25
N TRP A 264 -10.05 -9.33 -7.16
CA TRP A 264 -9.30 -8.10 -6.95
C TRP A 264 -9.73 -7.41 -5.65
N CYS A 265 -8.78 -7.19 -4.75
CA CYS A 265 -9.03 -6.80 -3.36
C CYS A 265 -9.61 -5.40 -3.15
N CYS A 266 -10.14 -5.31 -1.93
CA CYS A 266 -10.14 -4.16 -1.03
C CYS A 266 -11.40 -3.30 -1.10
N GLY A 267 -12.47 -3.90 -1.61
CA GLY A 267 -13.83 -3.43 -1.41
C GLY A 267 -14.31 -3.60 0.04
N ALA A 268 -15.48 -3.05 0.34
CA ALA A 268 -16.13 -3.15 1.64
C ALA A 268 -16.85 -4.50 1.87
N ASP A 269 -16.30 -5.61 1.34
CA ASP A 269 -16.90 -6.93 1.50
C ASP A 269 -16.67 -7.44 2.93
N PRO A 270 -17.72 -7.58 3.76
CA PRO A 270 -17.56 -8.08 5.13
C PRO A 270 -17.02 -9.52 5.18
N CYS A 271 -17.17 -10.30 4.09
CA CYS A 271 -16.66 -11.66 4.02
C CYS A 271 -15.14 -11.77 3.94
N ASP A 272 -14.46 -10.68 3.58
CA ASP A 272 -12.98 -10.62 3.47
C ASP A 272 -12.34 -9.69 4.51
N ALA A 273 -13.15 -9.08 5.39
CA ALA A 273 -12.69 -8.07 6.35
C ALA A 273 -11.75 -8.63 7.44
N GLY A 274 -11.82 -9.92 7.75
CA GLY A 274 -10.95 -10.60 8.71
C GLY A 274 -10.39 -11.90 8.15
N TRP A 275 -9.75 -12.70 9.00
CA TRP A 275 -9.18 -14.01 8.65
C TRP A 275 -10.18 -15.17 8.76
N ALA A 276 -11.32 -14.95 9.42
CA ALA A 276 -12.41 -15.90 9.57
C ALA A 276 -13.75 -15.20 9.35
N ASN A 277 -14.68 -15.89 8.69
CA ASN A 277 -15.96 -15.32 8.26
C ASN A 277 -17.14 -16.32 8.42
N ASP A 278 -16.88 -17.50 9.00
CA ASP A 278 -17.87 -18.54 9.32
C ASP A 278 -19.06 -17.99 10.14
N HIS A 279 -18.80 -17.05 11.04
CA HIS A 279 -19.82 -16.37 11.85
C HIS A 279 -20.81 -15.52 11.04
N LEU A 280 -20.50 -15.16 9.78
CA LEU A 280 -21.43 -14.47 8.87
C LEU A 280 -22.38 -15.44 8.15
N GLY A 281 -22.19 -16.74 8.35
CA GLY A 281 -23.10 -17.78 7.88
C GLY A 281 -23.26 -17.78 6.34
N PRO A 282 -24.48 -17.93 5.81
CA PRO A 282 -24.70 -18.11 4.37
C PRO A 282 -24.44 -16.86 3.53
N LEU A 283 -24.16 -15.71 4.14
CA LEU A 283 -23.84 -14.47 3.42
C LEU A 283 -22.54 -14.59 2.61
N CYS A 284 -21.59 -15.41 3.09
CA CYS A 284 -20.29 -15.58 2.45
C CYS A 284 -20.27 -16.83 1.56
N ARG A 285 -19.86 -16.65 0.30
CA ARG A 285 -19.73 -17.74 -0.69
C ARG A 285 -18.58 -18.68 -0.33
N VAL A 286 -17.44 -18.11 0.03
CA VAL A 286 -16.26 -18.81 0.53
C VAL A 286 -16.23 -18.57 2.04
N ARG A 287 -16.19 -19.65 2.82
CA ARG A 287 -16.25 -19.58 4.27
C ARG A 287 -15.05 -20.28 4.87
N GLN A 288 -14.55 -19.72 5.95
CA GLN A 288 -13.54 -20.36 6.77
C GLN A 288 -13.64 -19.94 8.24
N THR A 289 -13.32 -20.88 9.11
CA THR A 289 -13.00 -20.68 10.51
C THR A 289 -11.55 -20.19 10.64
N GLU A 290 -11.17 -19.72 11.83
CA GLU A 290 -9.78 -19.37 12.12
C GLU A 290 -8.84 -20.58 12.02
N GLU A 291 -9.28 -21.78 12.40
CA GLU A 291 -8.43 -22.96 12.31
C GLU A 291 -8.21 -23.38 10.84
N GLU A 292 -9.22 -23.29 9.98
CA GLU A 292 -9.06 -23.54 8.54
C GLU A 292 -8.10 -22.53 7.90
N TRP A 293 -8.17 -21.25 8.27
CA TRP A 293 -7.21 -20.24 7.83
C TRP A 293 -5.76 -20.60 8.24
N ILE A 294 -5.55 -21.06 9.48
CA ILE A 294 -4.24 -21.53 9.94
C ILE A 294 -3.78 -22.77 9.14
N GLN A 295 -4.68 -23.71 8.85
CA GLN A 295 -4.36 -24.89 8.04
C GLN A 295 -4.03 -24.54 6.59
N HIS A 296 -4.68 -23.51 6.01
CA HIS A 296 -4.29 -23.00 4.70
C HIS A 296 -2.88 -22.41 4.73
N TRP A 297 -2.55 -21.66 5.78
CA TRP A 297 -1.21 -21.13 6.00
C TRP A 297 -0.15 -22.24 6.08
N GLU A 298 -0.41 -23.30 6.84
CA GLU A 298 0.48 -24.47 6.92
C GLU A 298 0.63 -25.13 5.54
N THR A 299 -0.47 -25.31 4.80
CA THR A 299 -0.47 -25.90 3.45
C THR A 299 0.41 -25.12 2.47
N VAL A 300 0.38 -23.79 2.54
CA VAL A 300 1.18 -22.92 1.67
C VAL A 300 2.64 -22.92 2.12
N MET A 301 2.90 -22.72 3.42
CA MET A 301 4.25 -22.53 3.94
C MET A 301 5.07 -23.82 4.04
N GLU A 302 4.43 -24.99 4.12
CA GLU A 302 5.10 -26.30 4.08
C GLU A 302 6.02 -26.45 2.84
N ARG A 303 5.57 -25.92 1.70
CA ARG A 303 6.31 -25.92 0.43
C ARG A 303 7.62 -25.14 0.50
N PHE A 304 7.75 -24.23 1.46
CA PHE A 304 8.86 -23.29 1.55
C PHE A 304 9.77 -23.50 2.75
N VAL A 305 9.57 -24.56 3.55
CA VAL A 305 10.37 -24.85 4.74
C VAL A 305 11.87 -24.95 4.41
N HIS A 306 12.22 -25.51 3.25
CA HIS A 306 13.61 -25.66 2.82
C HIS A 306 14.15 -24.51 1.96
N ASN A 307 13.33 -23.50 1.64
CA ASN A 307 13.77 -22.32 0.92
C ASN A 307 14.22 -21.24 1.93
N PRO A 308 15.52 -20.87 2.00
CA PRO A 308 15.99 -19.88 2.96
C PRO A 308 15.64 -18.44 2.59
N LEU A 309 15.29 -18.17 1.33
CA LEU A 309 14.95 -16.82 0.84
C LEU A 309 13.44 -16.56 0.92
N VAL A 310 12.62 -17.55 1.27
CA VAL A 310 11.27 -17.29 1.80
C VAL A 310 11.41 -16.92 3.27
N ILE A 311 11.41 -15.61 3.53
CA ILE A 311 11.85 -15.04 4.81
C ILE A 311 10.72 -14.88 5.82
N GLY A 312 9.45 -14.92 5.40
CA GLY A 312 8.35 -14.70 6.33
C GLY A 312 6.95 -14.81 5.75
N ALA A 313 6.00 -14.66 6.64
CA ALA A 313 4.56 -14.74 6.37
C ALA A 313 3.87 -13.46 6.85
N ASP A 314 3.21 -12.76 5.93
CA ASP A 314 2.33 -11.64 6.19
C ASP A 314 0.90 -12.13 6.35
N LEU A 315 0.50 -12.26 7.62
CA LEU A 315 -0.52 -13.20 8.07
C LEU A 315 -1.92 -12.94 7.50
N ARG A 316 -2.32 -11.67 7.40
CA ARG A 316 -3.61 -11.31 6.80
C ARG A 316 -3.60 -9.86 6.35
N ASN A 317 -3.90 -9.65 5.07
CA ASN A 317 -4.01 -8.34 4.48
C ASN A 317 -5.18 -7.52 5.06
N GLU A 318 -4.82 -6.35 5.59
CA GLU A 318 -5.66 -5.23 5.92
C GLU A 318 -6.90 -5.58 6.75
N VAL A 319 -6.68 -6.29 7.87
CA VAL A 319 -7.75 -6.64 8.80
C VAL A 319 -8.55 -5.39 9.20
N ARG A 320 -9.87 -5.47 9.04
CA ARG A 320 -10.78 -4.33 9.16
C ARG A 320 -12.14 -4.76 9.68
N GLY A 321 -12.93 -3.81 10.16
CA GLY A 321 -14.29 -4.07 10.63
C GLY A 321 -15.14 -2.83 10.53
N LEU A 322 -16.46 -3.01 10.44
CA LEU A 322 -17.38 -1.88 10.53
C LEU A 322 -17.36 -1.35 11.98
N TRP A 323 -17.07 -0.07 12.17
CA TRP A 323 -17.20 0.63 13.45
C TRP A 323 -16.54 -0.09 14.65
N GLY A 324 -15.27 -0.48 14.52
CA GLY A 324 -14.51 -1.09 15.62
C GLY A 324 -14.90 -2.53 15.95
N THR A 325 -15.68 -3.20 15.10
CA THR A 325 -15.99 -4.64 15.22
C THR A 325 -14.78 -5.56 15.03
N MET A 326 -13.63 -4.98 14.65
CA MET A 326 -12.35 -5.67 14.55
C MET A 326 -11.34 -5.14 15.58
N PRO A 327 -11.49 -5.48 16.87
CA PRO A 327 -10.62 -4.96 17.92
C PRO A 327 -9.23 -5.61 17.86
N TRP A 328 -8.19 -4.82 18.08
CA TRP A 328 -6.79 -5.26 18.06
C TRP A 328 -6.51 -6.51 18.93
N PRO A 329 -6.99 -6.64 20.18
CA PRO A 329 -6.73 -7.83 20.98
C PRO A 329 -7.21 -9.14 20.34
N LYS A 330 -8.31 -9.10 19.56
CA LYS A 330 -8.82 -10.28 18.84
C LYS A 330 -7.87 -10.65 17.70
N TRP A 331 -7.44 -9.66 16.92
CA TRP A 331 -6.48 -9.87 15.84
C TRP A 331 -5.12 -10.34 16.35
N ALA A 332 -4.58 -9.69 17.38
CA ALA A 332 -3.32 -10.06 18.02
C ALA A 332 -3.34 -11.52 18.49
N ALA A 333 -4.41 -11.99 19.13
CA ALA A 333 -4.52 -13.38 19.57
C ALA A 333 -4.53 -14.38 18.41
N ALA A 334 -5.24 -14.08 17.31
CA ALA A 334 -5.24 -14.92 16.11
C ALA A 334 -3.88 -14.94 15.42
N ALA A 335 -3.20 -13.79 15.34
CA ALA A 335 -1.86 -13.65 14.80
C ALA A 335 -0.83 -14.46 15.61
N GLU A 336 -0.90 -14.45 16.95
CA GLU A 336 -0.06 -15.29 17.81
C GLU A 336 -0.29 -16.77 17.56
N LYS A 337 -1.57 -17.19 17.50
CA LYS A 337 -1.92 -18.59 17.26
C LYS A 337 -1.39 -19.08 15.90
N CYS A 338 -1.60 -18.32 14.84
CA CYS A 338 -1.11 -18.66 13.49
C CYS A 338 0.41 -18.59 13.40
N GLY A 339 1.02 -17.49 13.88
CA GLY A 339 2.46 -17.28 13.86
C GLY A 339 3.22 -18.40 14.59
N ASN A 340 2.74 -18.80 15.76
CA ASN A 340 3.36 -19.88 16.53
C ASN A 340 3.19 -21.26 15.89
N ARG A 341 2.17 -21.48 15.06
CA ARG A 341 2.04 -22.71 14.25
C ARG A 341 3.07 -22.74 13.12
N LEU A 342 3.21 -21.63 12.40
CA LEU A 342 4.24 -21.51 11.35
C LEU A 342 5.66 -21.62 11.92
N LEU A 343 5.94 -20.99 13.06
CA LEU A 343 7.25 -21.06 13.70
C LEU A 343 7.64 -22.46 14.20
N LYS A 344 6.66 -23.34 14.44
CA LYS A 344 6.93 -24.77 14.73
C LYS A 344 7.37 -25.55 13.50
N MET A 345 6.95 -25.13 12.30
CA MET A 345 7.40 -25.72 11.04
C MET A 345 8.80 -25.23 10.67
N LYS A 346 9.04 -23.92 10.83
CA LYS A 346 10.36 -23.31 10.64
C LYS A 346 10.52 -22.10 11.58
N SER A 347 11.43 -22.23 12.53
CA SER A 347 11.72 -21.19 13.53
C SER A 347 12.41 -19.95 12.99
N ASP A 348 12.75 -19.92 11.70
CA ASP A 348 13.50 -18.85 11.05
C ASP A 348 12.62 -17.78 10.41
N TRP A 349 11.33 -18.06 10.21
CA TRP A 349 10.43 -17.13 9.53
C TRP A 349 10.13 -15.89 10.38
N LEU A 350 10.14 -14.73 9.72
CA LEU A 350 9.53 -13.52 10.25
C LEU A 350 8.00 -13.67 10.17
N ILE A 351 7.33 -13.33 11.25
CA ILE A 351 5.87 -13.27 11.33
C ILE A 351 5.47 -11.81 11.26
N ILE A 352 4.84 -11.44 10.16
CA ILE A 352 4.43 -10.07 9.86
C ILE A 352 2.96 -9.92 10.23
N VAL A 353 2.67 -8.97 11.11
CA VAL A 353 1.32 -8.70 11.62
C VAL A 353 0.90 -7.29 11.22
N GLU A 354 -0.03 -7.22 10.29
CA GLU A 354 -0.62 -5.95 9.85
C GLU A 354 -1.45 -5.28 10.96
N GLY A 355 -1.62 -3.96 10.85
CA GLY A 355 -2.52 -3.19 11.70
C GLY A 355 -4.01 -3.44 11.46
N THR A 356 -4.83 -2.92 12.35
CA THR A 356 -6.28 -2.81 12.14
C THR A 356 -6.63 -1.58 11.29
N GLU A 357 -7.92 -1.39 10.98
CA GLU A 357 -8.40 -0.26 10.17
C GLU A 357 -7.74 -0.22 8.79
N SER A 358 -7.73 -1.37 8.10
CA SER A 358 -7.01 -1.56 6.83
C SER A 358 -5.52 -1.27 6.97
N ALA A 359 -4.88 -1.87 7.99
CA ALA A 359 -3.46 -1.69 8.32
C ALA A 359 -3.01 -0.25 8.63
N ASN A 360 -3.93 0.69 8.91
CA ASN A 360 -3.56 2.07 9.24
C ASN A 360 -3.21 2.27 10.72
N ASP A 361 -3.55 1.33 11.61
CA ASP A 361 -3.43 1.52 13.07
C ASP A 361 -2.87 0.29 13.81
N ILE A 362 -1.73 0.50 14.48
CA ILE A 362 -1.02 -0.45 15.38
C ILE A 362 -0.84 0.20 16.78
N SER A 363 -1.59 1.26 17.09
CA SER A 363 -1.41 2.00 18.35
C SER A 363 -1.74 1.13 19.57
N ALA A 364 -2.69 0.21 19.44
CA ALA A 364 -3.09 -0.72 20.48
C ALA A 364 -2.01 -1.79 20.80
N ALA A 365 -0.96 -1.92 19.98
CA ALA A 365 0.19 -2.78 20.30
C ALA A 365 1.02 -2.25 21.48
N ARG A 366 0.88 -0.96 21.85
CA ARG A 366 1.48 -0.42 23.09
C ARG A 366 1.03 -1.17 24.32
N ASP A 367 -0.27 -1.44 24.40
CA ASP A 367 -0.90 -2.05 25.58
C ASP A 367 -0.99 -3.57 25.44
N ARG A 368 -1.21 -4.05 24.20
CA ARG A 368 -1.30 -5.48 23.87
C ARG A 368 -0.34 -5.81 22.72
N PRO A 369 0.98 -5.90 22.97
CA PRO A 369 1.92 -6.35 21.94
C PRO A 369 1.63 -7.81 21.58
N VAL A 370 1.95 -8.20 20.34
CA VAL A 370 1.91 -9.59 19.89
C VAL A 370 3.10 -10.31 20.51
N ARG A 371 2.90 -11.52 21.01
CA ARG A 371 3.91 -12.35 21.68
C ARG A 371 3.98 -13.72 21.01
N LEU A 372 5.11 -13.97 20.35
CA LEU A 372 5.39 -15.24 19.70
C LEU A 372 6.19 -16.16 20.63
N ASP A 373 6.10 -17.47 20.39
CA ASP A 373 6.85 -18.49 21.16
C ASP A 373 8.35 -18.46 20.82
N VAL A 374 8.71 -17.93 19.64
CA VAL A 374 10.10 -17.72 19.21
C VAL A 374 10.38 -16.23 19.22
N ASP A 375 11.34 -15.83 20.05
CA ASP A 375 11.80 -14.44 20.14
C ASP A 375 12.35 -13.93 18.81
N ASN A 376 12.33 -12.61 18.62
CA ASN A 376 12.99 -11.93 17.51
C ASN A 376 12.45 -12.33 16.12
N ARG A 377 11.15 -12.63 16.03
CA ARG A 377 10.44 -12.98 14.77
C ARG A 377 9.32 -12.03 14.38
N LEU A 378 8.86 -11.18 15.29
CA LEU A 378 7.71 -10.31 15.05
C LEU A 378 8.12 -9.05 14.28
N VAL A 379 7.45 -8.81 13.15
CA VAL A 379 7.47 -7.55 12.40
C VAL A 379 6.05 -7.01 12.33
N TYR A 380 5.85 -5.73 12.59
CA TYR A 380 4.55 -5.08 12.37
C TYR A 380 4.47 -4.54 10.94
N SER A 381 3.27 -4.50 10.35
CA SER A 381 3.09 -3.96 9.00
C SER A 381 1.96 -2.94 8.92
N VAL A 382 2.22 -1.83 8.23
CA VAL A 382 1.22 -0.76 7.99
C VAL A 382 1.07 -0.45 6.53
N HIS A 383 -0.14 -0.09 6.14
CA HIS A 383 -0.45 0.39 4.80
C HIS A 383 -0.88 1.84 4.84
N GLY A 384 -0.74 2.51 3.71
CA GLY A 384 -1.25 3.85 3.55
C GLY A 384 -1.41 4.23 2.09
N TYR A 385 -2.50 4.92 1.82
CA TYR A 385 -2.84 5.46 0.52
C TYR A 385 -3.39 6.87 0.66
N LYS A 386 -3.61 7.57 -0.45
CA LYS A 386 -4.12 8.96 -0.42
C LYS A 386 -5.45 9.08 0.33
N TRP A 387 -6.29 8.04 0.28
CA TRP A 387 -7.60 7.98 0.93
C TRP A 387 -7.53 7.55 2.39
N SER A 388 -6.39 7.03 2.87
CA SER A 388 -6.20 6.69 4.29
C SER A 388 -6.44 7.90 5.20
N GLY A 389 -6.78 7.62 6.46
CA GLY A 389 -7.25 8.64 7.41
C GLY A 389 -8.68 9.10 7.16
N TRP A 390 -9.42 8.41 6.28
CA TRP A 390 -10.86 8.61 6.12
C TRP A 390 -11.59 8.39 7.45
N GLY A 391 -12.61 9.20 7.75
CA GLY A 391 -13.31 9.19 9.03
C GLY A 391 -12.61 9.96 10.17
N SER A 392 -11.36 10.41 9.99
CA SER A 392 -10.71 11.31 10.95
C SER A 392 -11.16 12.76 10.77
N TRP A 393 -11.20 13.53 11.86
CA TRP A 393 -11.51 14.96 11.85
C TRP A 393 -10.50 15.79 11.02
N GLU A 394 -9.27 15.31 10.87
CA GLU A 394 -8.21 15.95 10.11
C GLU A 394 -8.27 15.64 8.59
N GLY A 395 -9.18 14.75 8.18
CA GLY A 395 -9.40 14.36 6.77
C GLY A 395 -8.44 13.29 6.25
N ARG A 396 -8.58 12.99 4.95
CA ARG A 396 -7.78 12.00 4.21
C ARG A 396 -6.33 12.45 4.09
N PHE A 397 -5.40 11.52 3.90
CA PHE A 397 -3.97 11.86 3.75
C PHE A 397 -3.69 12.79 2.58
N ALA A 398 -4.47 12.70 1.49
CA ALA A 398 -4.44 13.66 0.38
C ALA A 398 -4.73 15.12 0.80
N GLN A 399 -5.43 15.34 1.91
CA GLN A 399 -5.84 16.66 2.41
C GLN A 399 -4.89 17.23 3.46
N ARG A 400 -4.04 16.39 4.07
CA ARG A 400 -3.28 16.76 5.27
C ARG A 400 -2.03 17.57 4.96
N SER A 401 -1.71 18.49 5.87
CA SER A 401 -0.38 19.09 5.94
C SER A 401 0.64 18.04 6.41
N TYR A 402 1.93 18.28 6.13
CA TYR A 402 2.99 17.38 6.59
C TYR A 402 2.97 17.20 8.12
N LYS A 403 2.74 18.27 8.89
CA LYS A 403 2.66 18.21 10.36
C LYS A 403 1.52 17.31 10.86
N SER A 404 0.32 17.44 10.30
CA SER A 404 -0.82 16.57 10.67
C SER A 404 -0.59 15.12 10.22
N PHE A 405 -0.02 14.92 9.03
CA PHE A 405 0.33 13.59 8.53
C PHE A 405 1.30 12.87 9.47
N VAL A 406 2.43 13.50 9.81
CA VAL A 406 3.45 12.95 10.71
C VAL A 406 2.88 12.66 12.10
N LYS A 407 2.05 13.56 12.64
CA LYS A 407 1.38 13.36 13.94
C LYS A 407 0.57 12.07 13.96
N THR A 408 -0.16 11.76 12.88
CA THR A 408 -0.91 10.51 12.78
C THR A 408 0.00 9.30 12.61
N MET A 409 1.05 9.38 11.78
CA MET A 409 1.99 8.25 11.64
C MET A 409 2.67 7.87 12.96
N ARG A 410 3.15 8.88 13.72
CA ARG A 410 3.71 8.69 15.07
C ARG A 410 2.74 8.05 16.05
N ARG A 411 1.51 8.54 16.05
CA ARG A 411 0.45 8.00 16.92
C ARG A 411 0.16 6.54 16.59
N ASN A 412 -0.02 6.24 15.30
CA ASN A 412 -0.58 4.97 14.87
C ASN A 412 0.44 3.83 14.87
N TRP A 413 1.71 4.08 14.54
CA TRP A 413 2.68 3.00 14.39
C TRP A 413 4.14 3.42 14.59
N ALA A 414 4.54 4.63 14.14
CA ALA A 414 5.96 4.97 14.04
C ALA A 414 6.64 5.10 15.41
N TYR A 415 5.88 5.20 16.50
CA TYR A 415 6.43 5.09 17.83
C TYR A 415 7.22 3.78 18.07
N LEU A 416 6.84 2.68 17.42
CA LEU A 416 7.54 1.40 17.54
C LEU A 416 8.98 1.52 17.02
N LEU A 417 9.18 2.32 15.96
CA LEU A 417 10.47 2.61 15.38
C LEU A 417 11.23 3.69 16.18
N GLU A 418 10.54 4.76 16.57
CA GLU A 418 11.15 5.92 17.24
C GLU A 418 11.71 5.59 18.63
N VAL A 419 11.12 4.60 19.32
CA VAL A 419 11.56 4.18 20.66
C VAL A 419 12.16 2.76 20.67
N ASP A 420 12.57 2.26 19.50
CA ASP A 420 13.33 1.01 19.34
C ASP A 420 12.65 -0.26 19.89
N ILE A 421 11.33 -0.40 19.68
CA ILE A 421 10.53 -1.53 20.21
C ILE A 421 10.52 -2.72 19.25
N ALA A 422 10.11 -2.49 17.99
CA ALA A 422 9.88 -3.54 17.01
C ALA A 422 9.96 -2.96 15.59
N PRO A 423 10.34 -3.76 14.58
CA PRO A 423 10.33 -3.30 13.19
C PRO A 423 8.90 -3.05 12.72
N VAL A 424 8.77 -2.02 11.88
CA VAL A 424 7.54 -1.71 11.16
C VAL A 424 7.86 -1.62 9.67
N TRP A 425 7.27 -2.51 8.88
CA TRP A 425 7.34 -2.51 7.44
C TRP A 425 6.12 -1.80 6.85
N PHE A 426 6.33 -0.81 5.99
CA PHE A 426 5.23 -0.15 5.27
C PHE A 426 4.82 -1.02 4.07
N GLY A 427 4.11 -2.11 4.31
CA GLY A 427 3.90 -3.23 3.36
C GLY A 427 3.18 -2.86 2.05
N GLU A 428 2.34 -1.83 2.08
CA GLU A 428 1.72 -1.26 0.89
C GLU A 428 1.69 0.26 0.91
N LEU A 429 2.30 0.83 -0.12
CA LEU A 429 2.16 2.22 -0.54
C LEU A 429 2.10 2.30 -2.05
N GLY A 430 1.44 3.31 -2.60
CA GLY A 430 1.50 3.56 -4.03
C GLY A 430 0.85 4.87 -4.45
N ALA A 431 1.09 5.27 -5.69
CA ALA A 431 0.47 6.40 -6.34
C ALA A 431 0.27 6.10 -7.84
N PRO A 432 -0.74 6.72 -8.50
CA PRO A 432 -0.98 6.50 -9.92
C PRO A 432 0.08 7.17 -10.80
N ASN A 433 0.31 6.62 -12.00
CA ASN A 433 1.21 7.17 -13.01
C ASN A 433 0.75 8.52 -13.61
N ASP A 434 -0.55 8.83 -13.55
CA ASP A 434 -1.12 10.14 -13.85
C ASP A 434 -1.78 10.72 -12.58
N PRO A 435 -1.00 11.34 -11.68
CA PRO A 435 -1.49 11.75 -10.37
C PRO A 435 -2.24 13.07 -10.38
N SER A 436 -3.18 13.19 -9.43
CA SER A 436 -3.76 14.47 -9.04
C SER A 436 -2.85 15.23 -8.07
N VAL A 437 -3.19 16.49 -7.77
CA VAL A 437 -2.52 17.28 -6.73
C VAL A 437 -2.60 16.59 -5.36
N GLY A 438 -3.74 15.98 -5.04
CA GLY A 438 -3.94 15.20 -3.82
C GLY A 438 -3.08 13.95 -3.74
N ASP A 439 -2.92 13.22 -4.85
CA ASP A 439 -2.00 12.07 -4.94
C ASP A 439 -0.57 12.51 -4.59
N VAL A 440 -0.07 13.57 -5.24
CA VAL A 440 1.30 14.05 -5.04
C VAL A 440 1.52 14.61 -3.64
N ARG A 441 0.51 15.27 -3.03
CA ARG A 441 0.62 15.76 -1.66
C ARG A 441 0.83 14.60 -0.68
N TYR A 442 0.00 13.57 -0.78
CA TYR A 442 0.13 12.36 0.02
C TYR A 442 1.50 11.69 -0.21
N TRP A 443 1.87 11.47 -1.47
CA TRP A 443 3.10 10.81 -1.88
C TRP A 443 4.34 11.51 -1.31
N LYS A 444 4.44 12.84 -1.47
CA LYS A 444 5.53 13.65 -0.93
C LYS A 444 5.60 13.61 0.59
N ASN A 445 4.46 13.70 1.27
CA ASN A 445 4.42 13.62 2.73
C ASN A 445 4.91 12.25 3.23
N LEU A 446 4.44 11.16 2.59
CA LEU A 446 4.81 9.80 2.96
C LEU A 446 6.31 9.57 2.75
N LEU A 447 6.82 9.79 1.54
CA LEU A 447 8.23 9.51 1.23
C LEU A 447 9.19 10.36 2.05
N LYS A 448 8.87 11.64 2.25
CA LYS A 448 9.65 12.52 3.14
C LYS A 448 9.73 11.93 4.55
N TYR A 449 8.61 11.39 5.05
CA TYR A 449 8.57 10.79 6.37
C TYR A 449 9.31 9.45 6.44
N LEU A 450 9.06 8.52 5.50
CA LEU A 450 9.75 7.22 5.45
C LEU A 450 11.27 7.38 5.34
N LYS A 451 11.73 8.36 4.55
CA LYS A 451 13.15 8.76 4.46
C LYS A 451 13.70 9.25 5.80
N SER A 452 12.95 10.10 6.51
CA SER A 452 13.42 10.70 7.78
C SER A 452 13.60 9.70 8.92
N ILE A 453 12.88 8.58 8.85
CA ILE A 453 12.97 7.51 9.86
C ILE A 453 13.64 6.25 9.31
N ASP A 454 14.12 6.25 8.06
CA ASP A 454 14.69 5.07 7.41
C ASP A 454 13.78 3.82 7.53
N ALA A 455 12.52 3.97 7.10
CA ALA A 455 11.55 2.89 7.15
C ALA A 455 11.71 1.88 6.00
N ASP A 456 11.41 0.62 6.32
CA ASP A 456 11.21 -0.47 5.38
C ASP A 456 9.88 -0.26 4.63
N PHE A 457 9.80 -0.65 3.34
CA PHE A 457 8.61 -0.37 2.53
C PHE A 457 8.28 -1.45 1.50
N GLY A 458 7.04 -1.44 1.01
CA GLY A 458 6.51 -2.28 -0.04
C GLY A 458 5.65 -1.50 -1.02
N TYR A 459 6.08 -1.40 -2.28
CA TYR A 459 5.32 -0.68 -3.30
C TYR A 459 4.21 -1.55 -3.90
N TRP A 460 2.99 -1.00 -3.99
CA TRP A 460 1.87 -1.55 -4.73
C TRP A 460 1.71 -0.78 -6.06
N ALA A 461 1.91 -1.39 -7.24
CA ALA A 461 2.30 -2.78 -7.49
C ALA A 461 3.17 -2.94 -8.74
N LEU A 462 3.71 -4.15 -8.94
CA LEU A 462 4.44 -4.56 -10.15
C LEU A 462 3.52 -4.61 -11.37
N ASN A 463 2.34 -5.22 -11.22
CA ASN A 463 1.49 -5.64 -12.33
C ASN A 463 1.04 -4.46 -13.22
N PRO A 464 1.10 -4.58 -14.56
CA PRO A 464 0.59 -3.59 -15.51
C PRO A 464 -0.92 -3.65 -15.71
N ARG A 465 -1.53 -4.80 -15.40
CA ARG A 465 -2.93 -5.11 -15.68
C ARG A 465 -3.62 -5.79 -14.50
N LYS A 466 -4.90 -5.47 -14.30
CA LYS A 466 -5.79 -6.17 -13.37
C LYS A 466 -6.42 -7.38 -14.07
N PRO A 467 -6.53 -8.55 -13.42
CA PRO A 467 -7.18 -9.73 -14.01
C PRO A 467 -8.59 -9.44 -14.50
N LYS A 468 -9.38 -8.72 -13.69
CA LYS A 468 -10.73 -8.33 -14.06
C LYS A 468 -10.71 -7.33 -15.21
N GLY A 469 -11.25 -7.74 -16.36
CA GLY A 469 -11.43 -6.87 -17.53
C GLY A 469 -10.13 -6.45 -18.22
N ASN A 470 -8.97 -6.98 -17.81
CA ASN A 470 -7.66 -6.59 -18.33
C ASN A 470 -7.43 -5.06 -18.29
N GLU A 471 -7.96 -4.41 -17.26
CA GLU A 471 -7.86 -2.97 -17.07
C GLU A 471 -6.42 -2.58 -16.74
N ARG A 472 -6.00 -1.39 -17.19
CA ARG A 472 -4.68 -0.85 -16.87
C ARG A 472 -4.56 -0.59 -15.36
N GLU A 473 -3.51 -1.12 -14.74
CA GLU A 473 -3.15 -0.78 -13.37
C GLU A 473 -2.43 0.56 -13.35
N SER A 474 -3.13 1.61 -12.92
CA SER A 474 -2.56 2.97 -12.82
C SER A 474 -1.38 3.04 -11.85
N TYR A 475 -1.29 2.12 -10.88
CA TYR A 475 -0.22 2.06 -9.89
C TYR A 475 1.01 1.30 -10.40
N SER A 476 0.95 0.70 -11.59
CA SER A 476 2.02 -0.17 -12.09
C SER A 476 3.38 0.53 -12.21
N LEU A 477 4.44 -0.24 -11.94
CA LEU A 477 5.83 0.09 -12.29
C LEU A 477 6.33 -0.63 -13.54
N MET A 478 5.46 -1.35 -14.25
CA MET A 478 5.78 -2.10 -15.46
C MET A 478 4.87 -1.72 -16.62
N HIS A 479 5.37 -1.88 -17.83
CA HIS A 479 4.56 -1.90 -19.05
C HIS A 479 4.00 -3.30 -19.30
N ASP A 480 3.09 -3.41 -20.27
CA ASP A 480 2.36 -4.65 -20.59
C ASP A 480 3.26 -5.82 -21.02
N ASP A 481 4.51 -5.56 -21.39
CA ASP A 481 5.50 -6.59 -21.75
C ASP A 481 6.15 -7.26 -20.53
N TRP A 482 5.83 -6.81 -19.31
CA TRP A 482 6.35 -7.33 -18.04
C TRP A 482 7.88 -7.27 -17.87
N ILE A 483 8.58 -6.53 -18.74
CA ILE A 483 10.05 -6.33 -18.66
C ILE A 483 10.48 -4.87 -18.81
N THR A 484 9.66 -4.01 -19.42
CA THR A 484 9.95 -2.58 -19.55
C THR A 484 9.42 -1.82 -18.33
N PRO A 485 10.28 -1.14 -17.57
CA PRO A 485 9.87 -0.41 -16.37
C PRO A 485 9.24 0.95 -16.69
N VAL A 486 8.32 1.40 -15.84
CA VAL A 486 7.74 2.75 -15.89
C VAL A 486 8.68 3.71 -15.16
N LEU A 487 9.34 4.59 -15.92
CA LEU A 487 10.29 5.57 -15.37
C LEU A 487 9.60 6.92 -15.18
N ASP A 488 9.10 7.19 -13.98
CA ASP A 488 8.45 8.44 -13.62
C ASP A 488 8.85 8.92 -12.21
N TYR A 489 8.12 9.91 -11.69
CA TYR A 489 8.36 10.49 -10.37
C TYR A 489 8.35 9.44 -9.24
N ARG A 490 7.54 8.38 -9.36
CA ARG A 490 7.42 7.33 -8.34
C ARG A 490 8.70 6.51 -8.29
N MET A 491 9.14 6.01 -9.45
CA MET A 491 10.37 5.23 -9.55
C MET A 491 11.60 6.05 -9.12
N LYS A 492 11.63 7.35 -9.49
CA LYS A 492 12.67 8.28 -9.00
C LYS A 492 12.73 8.29 -7.48
N ASP A 493 11.61 8.54 -6.83
CA ASP A 493 11.56 8.69 -5.39
C ASP A 493 11.78 7.36 -4.65
N LEU A 494 11.31 6.24 -5.20
CA LEU A 494 11.55 4.90 -4.66
C LEU A 494 13.03 4.53 -4.71
N LEU A 495 13.74 4.86 -5.79
CA LEU A 495 15.19 4.68 -5.86
C LEU A 495 15.94 5.47 -4.80
N GLU A 496 15.46 6.66 -4.41
CA GLU A 496 16.06 7.38 -3.29
C GLU A 496 15.85 6.67 -1.94
N LEU A 497 14.74 5.97 -1.74
CA LEU A 497 14.50 5.17 -0.54
C LEU A 497 15.37 3.90 -0.50
N MET A 498 15.51 3.22 -1.65
CA MET A 498 16.29 1.98 -1.77
C MET A 498 17.80 2.19 -1.60
N ARG A 499 18.29 3.41 -1.88
CA ARG A 499 19.73 3.72 -1.91
C ARG A 499 20.25 4.43 -0.65
N GLN A 500 19.40 4.61 0.36
CA GLN A 500 19.80 5.19 1.65
C GLN A 500 20.79 4.31 2.41
#